data_AF-A0A4Y2QCI7-F1
#
_entry.id   AF-A0A4Y2QCI7-F1
#
_cell.length_a   1.000
_cell.length_b   1.000
_cell.length_c   1.000
_cell.angle_alpha   90.00
_cell.angle_beta   90.00
_cell.angle_gamma   90.00
#
_symmetry.space_group_name_H-M   'P 1'
#
loop_
_entity.id
_entity.type
_entity.pdbx_description
1 polymer ?
#
loop_
_entity_poly.entity_id
_entity_poly.type
_entity_poly.pdbx_seq_one_letter_code
_entity_poly.pdbx_strand_id
1 'polypeptide(L)' 'MLGSSPQKPCNAGLKPENKPKNRYPDLLPYDDSRVILQKYKNEPGSDYINASFVD' A
#
# COMPACT_ATOMS: atom_id res chain seq x y z
N MET A 1 7.93 -11.18 -25.49
CA MET A 1 8.31 -11.11 -24.07
C MET A 1 8.12 -9.66 -23.64
N LEU A 2 6.93 -9.29 -23.14
CA LEU A 2 6.74 -7.96 -22.55
C LEU A 2 7.61 -7.90 -21.29
N GLY A 3 8.62 -7.04 -21.29
CA GLY A 3 9.48 -6.83 -20.12
C GLY A 3 8.59 -6.39 -18.96
N SER A 4 8.58 -7.17 -17.89
CA SER A 4 7.96 -6.75 -16.63
C SER A 4 8.65 -5.47 -16.19
N SER A 5 7.90 -4.36 -16.18
CA SER A 5 8.34 -3.13 -15.52
C SER A 5 8.89 -3.48 -14.13
N PRO A 6 9.96 -2.81 -13.65
CA PRO A 6 10.47 -3.05 -12.31
C PRO A 6 9.30 -2.92 -11.33
N GLN A 7 8.98 -4.00 -10.62
CA GLN A 7 7.88 -3.97 -9.68
C GLN A 7 8.31 -3.06 -8.53
N LYS A 8 7.72 -1.87 -8.47
CA LYS A 8 7.98 -0.93 -7.38
C LYS A 8 7.54 -1.56 -6.04
N PRO A 9 8.23 -1.26 -4.92
CA PRO A 9 7.89 -1.83 -3.62
C PRO A 9 6.46 -1.50 -3.19
N CYS A 10 5.79 -2.44 -2.52
CA CYS A 10 4.44 -2.30 -1.96
C CYS A 10 4.35 -2.84 -0.52
N ASN A 11 5.46 -2.72 0.22
CA ASN A 11 5.64 -3.37 1.53
C ASN A 11 4.59 -2.94 2.55
N ALA A 12 4.12 -1.69 2.49
CA ALA A 12 3.10 -1.19 3.41
C ALA A 12 1.78 -1.98 3.28
N GLY A 13 1.36 -2.32 2.06
CA GLY A 13 0.15 -3.10 1.79
C GLY A 13 0.26 -4.57 2.16
N LEU A 14 1.49 -5.10 2.20
CA LEU A 14 1.78 -6.50 2.55
C LEU A 14 1.81 -6.77 4.07
N LYS A 15 1.80 -5.73 4.91
CA LYS A 15 1.81 -5.89 6.37
C LYS A 15 0.56 -6.64 6.86
N PRO A 16 0.67 -7.55 7.84
CA PRO A 16 -0.46 -8.34 8.35
C PRO A 16 -1.68 -7.48 8.75
N GLU A 17 -1.45 -6.35 9.41
CA GLU A 17 -2.48 -5.40 9.84
C GLU A 17 -3.16 -4.64 8.69
N ASN A 18 -2.55 -4.62 7.50
CA ASN A 18 -3.03 -3.89 6.33
C ASN A 18 -3.64 -4.81 5.26
N LYS A 19 -3.31 -6.12 5.26
CA LYS A 19 -3.90 -7.08 4.31
C LYS A 19 -5.44 -7.05 4.29
N PRO A 20 -6.16 -7.01 5.43
CA PRO A 20 -7.63 -6.94 5.42
C PRO A 20 -8.19 -5.64 4.85
N LYS A 21 -7.37 -4.59 4.71
CA LYS A 21 -7.76 -3.27 4.18
C LYS A 21 -7.67 -3.21 2.64
N ASN A 22 -7.21 -4.29 2.00
CA ASN A 22 -7.10 -4.41 0.56
C ASN A 22 -8.26 -5.24 0.00
N ARG A 23 -8.99 -4.70 -0.97
CA ARG A 23 -10.06 -5.46 -1.65
C ARG A 23 -9.51 -6.64 -2.46
N TYR A 24 -8.36 -6.45 -3.11
CA TYR A 24 -7.67 -7.47 -3.88
C TYR A 24 -6.21 -7.59 -3.39
N PRO A 25 -5.72 -8.80 -3.06
CA PRO A 25 -4.35 -8.99 -2.56
C PRO A 25 -3.26 -8.57 -3.56
N ASP A 26 -3.58 -8.67 -4.85
CA ASP A 26 -2.64 -8.42 -5.95
C ASP A 26 -2.65 -6.96 -6.44
N LEU A 27 -3.55 -6.13 -5.90
CA LEU A 27 -3.68 -4.71 -6.27
C LEU A 27 -3.37 -3.83 -5.06
N LEU A 28 -2.08 -3.54 -4.89
CA LEU A 28 -1.54 -2.76 -3.77
C LEU A 28 -0.96 -1.43 -4.26
N PRO A 29 -1.02 -0.36 -3.44
CA PRO A 29 -0.36 0.90 -3.77
C PRO A 29 1.15 0.73 -3.64
N TYR A 30 1.91 1.46 -4.48
CA TYR A 30 3.36 1.53 -4.33
C TYR A 30 3.76 2.36 -3.11
N ASP A 31 4.84 1.98 -2.44
CA ASP A 31 5.31 2.64 -1.22
C ASP A 31 5.69 4.11 -1.48
N ASP A 32 6.13 4.45 -2.69
CA ASP A 32 6.58 5.80 -3.07
C ASP A 32 5.43 6.76 -3.43
N SER A 33 4.28 6.24 -3.82
CA SER A 33 3.12 7.04 -4.22
C SER A 33 1.89 6.86 -3.35
N ARG A 34 1.93 5.97 -2.35
CA ARG A 34 0.77 5.72 -1.48
C ARG A 34 0.36 6.98 -0.72
N VAL A 35 -0.94 7.10 -0.47
CA VAL A 35 -1.46 8.06 0.51
C VAL A 35 -1.08 7.59 1.92
N ILE A 36 -0.55 8.51 2.74
CA ILE A 36 -0.20 8.26 4.14
C ILE A 36 -1.18 9.03 5.02
N LEU A 37 -2.01 8.31 5.79
CA LEU A 37 -2.96 8.92 6.73
C LEU A 37 -2.27 9.38 8.00
N GLN A 38 -2.95 10.25 8.77
CA GLN A 38 -2.50 10.58 10.12
C GLN A 38 -2.55 9.33 11.01
N LYS A 39 -1.41 9.00 11.62
CA LYS A 39 -1.28 7.83 12.49
C LYS A 39 -2.02 8.05 13.81
N TYR A 40 -2.83 7.07 14.20
CA TYR A 40 -3.42 7.02 15.53
C TYR A 40 -2.49 6.29 16.52
N LYS A 41 -2.46 6.78 17.76
CA LYS A 41 -1.66 6.17 18.83
C LYS A 41 -2.18 4.77 19.14
N ASN A 42 -1.27 3.81 19.29
CA ASN A 42 -1.57 2.40 19.62
C ASN A 42 -2.40 1.64 18.57
N GLU A 43 -2.53 2.16 17.34
CA GLU A 43 -3.24 1.48 16.25
C GLU A 43 -2.29 1.19 15.08
N PRO A 44 -1.68 0.00 15.03
CA PRO A 44 -0.81 -0.40 13.91
C PRO A 44 -1.52 -0.33 12.56
N GLY A 45 -0.84 0.21 11.55
CA GLY A 45 -1.38 0.37 10.21
C GLY A 45 -2.46 1.45 10.07
N SER A 46 -2.73 2.26 11.09
CA SER A 46 -3.68 3.40 10.98
C SER A 46 -3.26 4.46 9.95
N ASP A 47 -1.99 4.47 9.55
CA ASP A 47 -1.46 5.33 8.49
C ASP A 47 -1.69 4.79 7.07
N TYR A 48 -2.31 3.61 6.93
CA TYR A 48 -2.47 2.92 5.66
C TYR A 48 -3.89 3.00 5.10
N ILE A 49 -3.96 3.38 3.83
CA ILE A 49 -5.12 3.21 2.95
C ILE A 49 -4.63 2.70 1.59
N ASN A 50 -5.39 1.83 0.93
CA ASN A 50 -5.09 1.39 -0.42
C ASN A 50 -5.46 2.49 -1.43
N ALA A 51 -4.55 3.46 -1.61
CA ALA A 51 -4.68 4.58 -2.54
C ALA A 51 -3.30 5.13 -2.92
N SER A 52 -3.18 5.71 -4.11
CA SER A 52 -1.97 6.35 -4.62
C SER A 52 -2.26 7.74 -5.19
N PHE A 53 -1.28 8.64 -5.12
CA PHE A 53 -1.28 9.89 -5.88
C PHE A 53 -1.06 9.61 -7.38
N VAL A 54 -1.72 10.40 -8.24
CA VAL A 54 -1.63 10.35 -9.70
C VAL A 54 -1.54 11.79 -10.20
N ASP A 55 -0.69 12.04 -11.21
CA ASP A 55 -0.58 13.32 -11.90
C ASP A 55 -1.72 13.55 -12.91
#